data_AF-A0A7C2W806-F1
#
_entry.id   AF-A0A7C2W806-F1
#
_cell.length_a   1.000
_cell.length_b   1.000
_cell.length_c   1.000
_cell.angle_alpha   90.00
_cell.angle_beta   90.00
_cell.angle_gamma   90.00
#
_symmetry.space_group_name_H-M   'P 1'
#
loop_
_entity.id
_entity.type
_entity.pdbx_description
1 polymer ?
#
loop_
_entity_poly.entity_id
_entity_poly.type
_entity_poly.pdbx_seq_one_letter_code
_entity_poly.pdbx_strand_id
1 'polypeptide(L)'
;MDAPGRVQMLWIGTSGWSYRHWLGRFYPPDLAPRQWFAYYVQHFPTVEINASFYRLPSRQQFARWAQVASSRPGFRFAVKASRLITHVRRLADAEEELRHLLEAAGGLGPALELVLFQLPPGFARDL
;
A
#
# COMPACT_ATOMS: atom_id res chain seq x y z
N MET A 1 11.51 39.72 4.24
CA MET A 1 10.26 39.27 3.61
C MET A 1 10.42 37.79 3.35
N ASP A 2 9.87 36.95 4.21
CA ASP A 2 9.93 35.49 4.03
C ASP A 2 9.13 35.12 2.78
N ALA A 3 9.73 34.31 1.92
CA ALA A 3 9.03 33.76 0.76
C ALA A 3 7.81 32.97 1.27
N PRO A 4 6.63 33.07 0.62
CA PRO A 4 5.47 32.27 1.00
C PRO A 4 5.90 30.79 1.02
N GLY A 5 5.84 30.19 2.21
CA GLY A 5 6.25 28.80 2.40
C GLY A 5 5.50 27.92 1.40
N ARG A 6 6.23 27.16 0.59
CA ARG A 6 5.62 26.22 -0.37
C ARG A 6 4.64 25.34 0.41
N VAL A 7 3.36 25.41 0.04
CA VAL A 7 2.37 24.44 0.53
C VAL A 7 2.74 23.10 -0.09
N GLN A 8 3.36 22.24 0.71
CA GLN A 8 3.69 20.88 0.30
C GLN A 8 2.39 20.07 0.27
N MET A 9 2.20 19.31 -0.81
CA MET A 9 1.05 18.43 -0.94
C MET A 9 1.20 17.23 0.00
N LEU A 10 0.28 17.06 0.94
CA LEU A 10 0.28 15.97 1.92
C LEU A 10 -0.79 14.93 1.56
N TRP A 11 -0.39 13.66 1.55
CA TRP A 11 -1.29 12.53 1.33
C TRP A 11 -1.46 11.76 2.64
N ILE A 12 -2.69 11.71 3.14
CA ILE A 12 -3.03 11.02 4.39
C ILE A 12 -3.84 9.77 4.06
N GLY A 13 -3.50 8.66 4.67
CA GLY A 13 -4.17 7.38 4.52
C GLY A 13 -3.76 6.41 5.62
N THR A 14 -4.09 5.15 5.45
CA THR A 14 -3.85 4.09 6.45
C THR A 14 -3.02 2.94 5.88
N SER A 15 -2.50 2.14 6.81
CA SER A 15 -1.77 0.90 6.57
C SER A 15 -2.70 -0.27 6.24
N GLY A 16 -3.57 -0.09 5.24
CA GLY A 16 -4.60 -1.03 4.81
C GLY A 16 -6.01 -0.52 5.11
N TRP A 17 -7.04 -1.21 4.60
CA TRP A 17 -8.44 -0.79 4.72
C TRP A 17 -9.37 -1.90 5.25
N SER A 18 -8.97 -3.17 5.23
CA SER A 18 -9.88 -4.29 5.50
C SER A 18 -9.91 -4.67 6.98
N TYR A 19 -10.70 -3.96 7.79
CA TYR A 19 -10.78 -4.17 9.23
C TYR A 19 -12.22 -4.22 9.73
N ARG A 20 -12.64 -5.37 10.29
CA ARG A 20 -14.01 -5.55 10.80
C ARG A 20 -14.38 -4.58 11.92
N HIS A 21 -13.41 -4.22 12.77
CA HIS A 21 -13.63 -3.29 13.88
C HIS A 21 -13.86 -1.83 13.42
N TRP A 22 -13.77 -1.54 12.12
CA TRP A 22 -14.13 -0.24 11.54
C TRP A 22 -15.62 -0.12 11.18
N LEU A 23 -16.38 -1.23 11.15
CA LEU A 23 -17.84 -1.20 11.00
C LEU A 23 -18.48 -0.41 12.15
N GLY A 24 -19.39 0.49 11.81
CA GLY A 24 -20.06 1.40 12.75
C GLY A 24 -19.18 2.53 13.29
N ARG A 25 -17.90 2.62 12.89
CA ARG A 25 -16.98 3.71 13.28
C ARG A 25 -16.54 4.53 12.08
N PHE A 26 -16.11 3.84 11.03
CA PHE A 26 -15.73 4.42 9.75
C PHE A 26 -16.60 3.87 8.63
N TYR A 27 -16.80 2.55 8.56
CA TYR A 27 -17.72 1.93 7.61
C TYR A 27 -19.15 1.96 8.14
N PRO A 28 -20.17 2.12 7.27
CA PRO A 28 -21.56 1.90 7.64
C PRO A 28 -21.76 0.48 8.23
N PRO A 29 -22.65 0.30 9.22
CA PRO A 29 -22.80 -0.98 9.95
C PRO A 29 -23.07 -2.19 9.05
N ASP A 30 -23.87 -2.00 7.99
CA ASP A 30 -24.30 -3.07 7.09
C ASP A 30 -23.50 -3.11 5.77
N LEU A 31 -22.38 -2.38 5.69
CA LEU A 31 -21.58 -2.34 4.47
C LEU A 31 -20.88 -3.68 4.23
N ALA A 32 -21.17 -4.32 3.09
CA ALA A 32 -20.57 -5.60 2.74
C ALA A 32 -19.04 -5.48 2.60
N PRO A 33 -18.24 -6.45 3.08
CA PRO A 33 -16.77 -6.38 3.04
C PRO A 33 -16.17 -6.09 1.67
N ARG A 34 -16.78 -6.61 0.60
CA ARG A 34 -16.35 -6.35 -0.79
C ARG A 34 -16.43 -4.87 -1.19
N GLN A 35 -17.22 -4.07 -0.50
CA GLN A 35 -17.42 -2.64 -0.75
C GLN A 35 -16.53 -1.75 0.12
N TRP A 36 -15.85 -2.29 1.14
CA TRP A 36 -15.04 -1.50 2.07
C TRP A 36 -13.95 -0.69 1.36
N PHE A 37 -13.31 -1.27 0.34
CA PHE A 37 -12.27 -0.52 -0.38
C PHE A 37 -12.85 0.63 -1.20
N ALA A 38 -13.97 0.40 -1.90
CA ALA A 38 -14.65 1.46 -2.64
C ALA A 38 -15.11 2.59 -1.71
N TYR A 39 -15.60 2.26 -0.52
CA TYR A 39 -15.92 3.24 0.52
C TYR A 39 -14.67 4.00 0.97
N TYR A 40 -13.59 3.29 1.32
CA TYR A 40 -12.32 3.90 1.76
C TYR A 40 -11.77 4.93 0.77
N VAL A 41 -11.80 4.62 -0.54
CA VAL A 41 -11.32 5.50 -1.64
C VAL A 41 -12.07 6.84 -1.67
N GLN A 42 -13.34 6.88 -1.25
CA GLN A 42 -14.10 8.14 -1.19
C GLN A 42 -13.56 9.09 -0.12
N HIS A 43 -12.94 8.56 0.94
CA HIS A 43 -12.49 9.36 2.09
C HIS A 43 -10.99 9.68 2.06
N PHE A 44 -10.14 8.76 1.58
CA PHE A 44 -8.70 8.94 1.58
C PHE A 44 -8.11 8.96 0.16
N PRO A 45 -7.08 9.79 -0.11
CA PRO A 45 -6.38 9.82 -1.40
C PRO A 45 -5.28 8.76 -1.56
N THR A 46 -4.94 8.02 -0.50
CA THR A 46 -3.85 7.04 -0.55
C THR A 46 -4.08 5.88 0.42
N VAL A 47 -3.41 4.76 0.16
CA VAL A 47 -3.35 3.62 1.07
C VAL A 47 -2.05 2.85 0.91
N GLU A 48 -1.58 2.26 2.01
CA GLU A 48 -0.50 1.27 1.97
C GLU A 48 -1.08 -0.15 1.90
N ILE A 49 -0.66 -0.91 0.90
CA ILE A 49 -0.93 -2.34 0.78
C ILE A 49 0.07 -3.10 1.64
N ASN A 50 -0.42 -3.64 2.75
CA ASN A 50 0.36 -4.47 3.67
C ASN A 50 0.19 -5.97 3.49
N ALA A 51 -0.79 -6.41 2.71
CA ALA A 51 -1.01 -7.83 2.47
C ALA A 51 0.24 -8.51 1.86
N SER A 52 0.94 -7.80 0.96
CA SER A 52 2.18 -8.23 0.31
C SER A 52 3.32 -8.56 1.28
N PHE A 53 3.31 -7.97 2.48
CA PHE A 53 4.27 -8.32 3.53
C PHE A 53 4.13 -9.80 3.94
N TYR A 54 2.90 -10.33 4.01
CA TYR A 54 2.60 -11.69 4.46
C TYR A 54 2.44 -12.68 3.31
N ARG A 55 1.81 -12.26 2.21
CA ARG A 55 1.57 -13.06 1.02
C ARG A 55 1.47 -12.15 -0.19
N LEU A 56 2.19 -12.47 -1.26
CA LEU A 56 2.13 -11.71 -2.51
C LEU A 56 0.75 -11.84 -3.16
N PRO A 57 -0.03 -10.75 -3.32
CA PRO A 57 -1.25 -10.76 -4.12
C PRO A 57 -0.90 -10.96 -5.60
N SER A 58 -1.81 -11.55 -6.37
CA SER A 58 -1.60 -11.68 -7.81
C SER A 58 -1.67 -10.33 -8.52
N ARG A 59 -1.03 -10.22 -9.69
CA ARG A 59 -1.13 -9.04 -10.56
C ARG A 59 -2.58 -8.63 -10.86
N GLN A 60 -3.45 -9.61 -11.05
CA GLN A 60 -4.88 -9.38 -11.28
C GLN A 60 -5.57 -8.77 -10.05
N GLN A 61 -5.16 -9.16 -8.83
CA GLN A 61 -5.70 -8.57 -7.61
C GLN A 61 -5.27 -7.10 -7.46
N PHE A 62 -4.01 -6.79 -7.75
CA PHE A 62 -3.52 -5.40 -7.81
C PHE A 62 -4.29 -4.57 -8.85
N ALA A 63 -4.48 -5.11 -10.06
CA ALA A 63 -5.27 -4.46 -11.11
C ALA A 63 -6.72 -4.19 -10.69
N ARG A 64 -7.36 -5.13 -9.98
CA ARG A 64 -8.70 -4.91 -9.41
C ARG A 64 -8.72 -3.76 -8.40
N TRP A 65 -7.70 -3.64 -7.55
CA TRP A 65 -7.61 -2.50 -6.62
C TRP A 65 -7.39 -1.18 -7.37
N ALA A 66 -6.50 -1.11 -8.36
CA ALA A 66 -6.35 0.09 -9.17
C ALA A 66 -7.66 0.49 -9.88
N GLN A 67 -8.41 -0.49 -10.40
CA GLN A 67 -9.71 -0.23 -11.02
C GLN A 67 -10.75 0.35 -10.06
N VAL A 68 -10.77 -0.08 -8.80
CA VAL A 68 -11.68 0.51 -7.79
C VAL A 68 -11.20 1.91 -7.39
N ALA A 69 -9.90 2.08 -7.22
CA ALA A 69 -9.29 3.36 -6.85
C ALA A 69 -9.42 4.45 -7.91
N SER A 70 -9.57 4.09 -9.19
CA SER A 70 -9.76 5.04 -10.29
C SER A 70 -11.02 5.91 -10.15
N SER A 71 -11.97 5.52 -9.29
CA SER A 71 -13.10 6.38 -8.89
C SER A 71 -12.66 7.67 -8.20
N ARG A 72 -11.41 7.75 -7.71
CA ARG A 72 -10.76 8.96 -7.22
C ARG A 72 -9.53 9.29 -8.09
N PRO A 73 -9.60 10.35 -8.92
CA PRO A 73 -8.46 10.79 -9.70
C PRO A 73 -7.24 11.07 -8.81
N GLY A 74 -6.07 10.55 -9.21
CA GLY A 74 -4.82 10.72 -8.49
C GLY A 74 -4.71 9.91 -7.19
N PHE A 75 -5.52 8.86 -7.00
CA PHE A 75 -5.35 7.94 -5.88
C PHE A 75 -4.00 7.23 -5.96
N ARG A 76 -3.33 7.09 -4.81
CA ARG A 76 -1.96 6.60 -4.70
C ARG A 76 -1.88 5.32 -3.87
N PHE A 77 -0.98 4.43 -4.24
CA PHE A 77 -0.67 3.23 -3.47
C PHE A 77 0.79 3.20 -3.06
N ALA A 78 1.03 2.95 -1.78
CA ALA A 78 2.27 2.39 -1.29
C ALA A 78 2.14 0.86 -1.23
N VAL A 79 3.19 0.13 -1.60
CA VAL A 79 3.23 -1.33 -1.45
C VAL A 79 4.33 -1.72 -0.48
N LYS A 80 3.99 -2.44 0.58
CA LYS A 80 5.01 -2.93 1.51
C LYS A 80 5.74 -4.13 0.93
N ALA A 81 7.07 -4.11 0.97
CA ALA A 81 7.90 -5.21 0.52
C ALA A 81 7.60 -6.50 1.32
N SER A 82 7.78 -7.65 0.68
CA SER A 82 7.57 -8.95 1.31
C SER A 82 8.45 -9.13 2.55
N ARG A 83 7.91 -9.78 3.59
CA ARG A 83 8.69 -10.20 4.77
C ARG A 83 9.87 -11.09 4.37
N LEU A 84 9.74 -11.87 3.29
CA LEU A 84 10.82 -12.70 2.77
C LEU A 84 12.03 -11.85 2.37
N ILE A 85 11.81 -10.68 1.75
CA ILE A 85 12.88 -9.76 1.34
C ILE A 85 13.51 -9.10 2.57
N THR A 86 12.70 -8.49 3.43
CA THR A 86 13.21 -7.59 4.49
C THR A 86 13.60 -8.29 5.79
N HIS A 87 12.92 -9.37 6.17
CA HIS A 87 13.11 -10.01 7.48
C HIS A 87 13.80 -11.37 7.40
N VAL A 88 13.56 -12.14 6.33
CA VAL A 88 14.14 -13.48 6.17
C VAL A 88 15.48 -13.39 5.44
N ARG A 89 15.46 -12.93 4.17
CA ARG A 89 16.65 -12.73 3.35
C ARG A 89 17.47 -11.53 3.77
N ARG A 90 16.88 -10.62 4.56
CA ARG A 90 17.63 -9.50 5.15
C ARG A 90 18.34 -8.66 4.08
N LEU A 91 17.66 -8.46 2.94
CA LEU A 91 18.14 -7.78 1.73
C LEU A 91 19.24 -8.49 0.92
N ALA A 92 19.72 -9.67 1.36
CA ALA A 92 20.71 -10.46 0.63
C ALA A 92 20.06 -11.43 -0.37
N ASP A 93 20.59 -11.51 -1.58
CA ASP A 93 20.17 -12.44 -2.65
C ASP A 93 18.62 -12.50 -2.82
N ALA A 94 17.99 -11.32 -2.88
CA ALA A 94 16.53 -11.16 -2.87
C ALA A 94 15.97 -10.60 -4.20
N GLU A 95 16.76 -10.62 -5.26
CA GLU A 95 16.43 -10.07 -6.58
C GLU A 95 15.20 -10.75 -7.19
N GLU A 96 15.08 -12.07 -7.01
CA GLU A 96 13.96 -12.85 -7.55
C GLU A 96 12.64 -12.49 -6.86
N GLU A 97 12.65 -12.42 -5.53
CA GLU A 97 11.49 -12.02 -4.75
C GLU A 97 11.11 -10.57 -5.01
N LEU A 98 12.09 -9.69 -5.20
CA LEU A 98 11.85 -8.31 -5.58
C LEU A 98 11.21 -8.23 -6.98
N ARG A 99 11.72 -9.00 -7.96
CA ARG A 99 11.14 -9.05 -9.30
C ARG A 99 9.69 -9.51 -9.25
N HIS A 100 9.39 -10.61 -8.57
CA HIS A 100 8.03 -11.11 -8.40
C HIS A 100 7.10 -10.07 -7.75
N LEU A 101 7.59 -9.37 -6.72
CA LEU A 101 6.84 -8.30 -6.08
C LEU A 101 6.51 -7.18 -7.07
N LEU A 102 7.50 -6.69 -7.81
CA LEU A 102 7.34 -5.58 -8.74
C LEU A 102 6.46 -5.94 -9.94
N GLU A 103 6.60 -7.15 -10.49
CA GLU A 103 5.74 -7.65 -11.57
C GLU A 103 4.27 -7.74 -11.15
N ALA A 104 4.01 -8.27 -9.95
CA ALA A 104 2.67 -8.34 -9.40
C ALA A 104 2.12 -6.94 -9.08
N ALA A 105 2.89 -6.12 -8.37
CA ALA A 105 2.51 -4.76 -7.98
C ALA A 105 2.31 -3.84 -9.21
N GLY A 106 2.99 -4.12 -10.32
CA GLY A 106 2.79 -3.44 -11.60
C GLY A 106 1.36 -3.53 -12.13
N GLY A 107 0.52 -4.43 -11.60
CA GLY A 107 -0.92 -4.41 -11.83
C GLY A 107 -1.61 -3.11 -11.37
N LEU A 108 -1.00 -2.34 -10.45
CA LEU A 108 -1.49 -1.03 -10.04
C LEU A 108 -1.27 0.06 -11.10
N GLY A 109 -0.38 -0.19 -12.06
CA GLY A 109 -0.03 0.77 -13.11
C GLY A 109 0.46 2.10 -12.53
N PRO A 110 0.01 3.25 -13.07
CA PRO A 110 0.45 4.58 -12.63
C PRO A 110 0.11 4.92 -11.18
N ALA A 111 -0.78 4.17 -10.53
CA ALA A 111 -1.16 4.42 -9.14
C ALA A 111 -0.15 3.84 -8.13
N LEU A 112 0.79 3.00 -8.56
CA LEU A 112 1.91 2.56 -7.72
C LEU A 112 2.92 3.71 -7.57
N GLU A 113 3.02 4.25 -6.37
CA GLU A 113 3.86 5.44 -6.11
C GLU A 113 5.16 5.11 -5.40
N LEU A 114 5.14 4.16 -4.46
CA LEU A 114 6.34 3.75 -3.76
C LEU A 114 6.26 2.31 -3.24
N VAL A 115 7.42 1.73 -2.97
CA VAL A 115 7.56 0.46 -2.27
C VAL A 115 8.23 0.69 -0.93
N LEU A 116 7.57 0.34 0.17
CA LEU A 116 8.10 0.49 1.53
C LEU A 116 8.95 -0.73 1.91
N PHE A 117 10.21 -0.50 2.25
CA PHE A 117 11.09 -1.48 2.88
C PHE A 117 11.19 -1.21 4.38
N GLN A 118 10.32 -1.86 5.16
CA GLN A 118 10.43 -1.85 6.62
C GLN A 118 11.34 -2.99 7.07
N LEU A 119 12.44 -2.66 7.75
CA LEU A 119 13.42 -3.62 8.25
C LEU A 119 13.09 -4.06 9.69
N PRO A 120 13.49 -5.26 10.12
CA PRO A 120 13.30 -5.71 11.50
C PRO A 120 14.12 -4.86 12.48
N PRO A 121 13.70 -4.74 13.75
CA PRO A 121 14.37 -3.89 14.74
C PRO A 121 15.83 -4.27 15.02
N GLY A 122 16.20 -5.54 14.82
CA GLY A 122 17.58 -6.03 14.97
C GLY A 122 18.44 -5.91 13.71
N PHE A 123 17.98 -5.21 12.66
CA PHE A 123 18.73 -5.06 11.43
C PHE A 123 19.77 -3.93 11.56
N ALA A 124 20.98 -4.31 11.96
CA ALA A 124 22.12 -3.40 12.02
C ALA A 124 22.73 -3.19 10.64
N ARG A 125 23.29 -1.99 10.43
CA ARG A 125 24.13 -1.66 9.28
C ARG A 125 25.36 -2.55 9.25
N ASP A 126 25.73 -3.03 8.07
CA ASP A 126 27.05 -3.58 7.77
C ASP A 126 28.08 -2.44 7.63
N LEU A 127 29.23 -2.61 8.29
CA LEU A 127 30.33 -1.64 8.29
C LEU A 127 31.42 -2.08 7.32
#